data_AF-A0A2R5L3Q6-F1
#
_entry.id   AF-A0A2R5L3Q6-F1
#
_cell.length_a   1.000
_cell.length_b   1.000
_cell.length_c   1.000
_cell.angle_alpha   90.00
_cell.angle_beta   90.00
_cell.angle_gamma   90.00
#
_symmetry.space_group_name_H-M   'P 1'
#
loop_
_entity.id
_entity.type
_entity.pdbx_description
1 polymer ?
#
loop_
_entity_poly.entity_id
_entity_poly.type
_entity_poly.pdbx_seq_one_letter_code
_entity_poly.pdbx_strand_id
1 'polypeptide(L)'
;EKVESHSALIPTLKFPKKNLGEKELIIYKSILHRFLANFVAEETITAKVVVTIGVGKDRFKLTGESVVQEGFYKYEPATFDNKLPNFIEGDSFKVNFKKILKETKPPKKVSERELAA
;
A
#
# COMPACT_ATOMS: atom_id res chain seq x y z
N GLU A 1 19.79 23.57 -6.49
CA GLU A 1 18.51 23.96 -5.85
C GLU A 1 17.39 23.62 -6.80
N LYS A 2 16.21 23.19 -6.35
CA LYS A 2 15.11 22.94 -7.30
C LYS A 2 13.84 23.71 -6.92
N VAL A 3 13.76 24.92 -7.45
CA VAL A 3 12.51 25.60 -7.85
C VAL A 3 12.84 26.50 -9.06
N GLU A 4 12.21 26.27 -10.21
CA GLU A 4 12.42 27.11 -11.42
C GLU A 4 11.23 28.02 -11.77
N SER A 5 10.06 27.89 -11.10
CA SER A 5 8.98 28.91 -11.09
C SER A 5 7.84 28.60 -10.12
N HIS A 6 7.56 27.32 -9.83
CA HIS A 6 6.48 26.91 -8.93
C HIS A 6 6.93 25.83 -7.95
N SER A 7 6.37 25.85 -6.74
CA SER A 7 6.56 24.82 -5.71
C SER A 7 5.59 23.65 -5.88
N ALA A 8 5.76 22.61 -5.07
CA ALA A 8 4.77 21.54 -4.95
C ALA A 8 3.39 22.08 -4.55
N LEU A 9 2.33 21.37 -4.96
CA LEU A 9 0.96 21.67 -4.54
C LEU A 9 0.81 21.38 -3.04
N ILE A 10 0.47 22.41 -2.28
CA ILE A 10 0.22 22.34 -0.83
C ILE A 10 -1.08 23.07 -0.47
N PRO A 11 -1.72 22.74 0.66
CA PRO A 11 -2.82 23.53 1.18
C PRO A 11 -2.39 24.98 1.41
N THR A 12 -3.23 25.94 1.02
CA THR A 12 -3.00 27.35 1.36
C THR A 12 -3.45 27.64 2.80
N LEU A 13 -3.06 28.80 3.34
CA LEU A 13 -3.48 29.26 4.67
C LEU A 13 -5.00 29.55 4.77
N LYS A 14 -5.71 29.63 3.64
CA LYS A 14 -7.16 29.86 3.61
C LYS A 14 -7.88 28.52 3.50
N PHE A 15 -8.52 28.12 4.59
CA PHE A 15 -9.41 26.96 4.57
C PHE A 15 -10.70 27.26 3.78
N PRO A 16 -11.26 26.26 3.09
CA PRO A 16 -12.51 26.41 2.36
C PRO A 16 -13.65 26.77 3.32
N LYS A 17 -14.30 27.92 3.09
CA LYS A 17 -15.40 28.46 3.93
C LYS A 17 -16.78 27.91 3.56
N LYS A 18 -16.90 27.26 2.40
CA LYS A 18 -18.15 26.66 1.88
C LYS A 18 -17.98 25.16 1.77
N ASN A 19 -19.10 24.43 1.77
CA ASN A 19 -19.10 23.01 1.43
C ASN A 19 -18.58 22.84 0.00
N LEU A 20 -17.42 22.20 -0.13
CA LEU A 20 -16.85 21.78 -1.42
C LEU A 20 -17.77 20.72 -2.05
N GLY A 21 -17.87 20.73 -3.38
CA GLY A 21 -18.47 19.61 -4.09
C GLY A 21 -17.68 18.32 -3.86
N GLU A 22 -18.29 17.15 -4.09
CA GLU A 22 -17.67 15.85 -3.79
C GLU A 22 -16.29 15.68 -4.42
N LYS A 23 -16.16 16.03 -5.71
CA LYS A 23 -14.88 15.93 -6.44
C LYS A 23 -13.83 16.90 -5.92
N GLU A 24 -14.22 18.14 -5.63
CA GLU A 24 -13.32 19.16 -5.08
C GLU A 24 -12.83 18.75 -3.69
N LEU A 25 -13.71 18.17 -2.88
CA LEU A 25 -13.38 17.64 -1.56
C LEU A 25 -12.38 16.48 -1.64
N ILE A 26 -12.56 15.56 -2.60
CA ILE A 26 -11.62 14.45 -2.84
C ILE A 26 -10.24 14.99 -3.20
N ILE A 27 -10.16 15.94 -4.13
CA ILE A 27 -8.88 16.54 -4.58
C ILE A 27 -8.23 17.31 -3.43
N TYR A 28 -8.98 18.16 -2.73
CA TYR A 28 -8.50 18.92 -1.59
C TYR A 28 -7.95 18.02 -0.49
N LYS A 29 -8.70 16.97 -0.10
CA LYS A 29 -8.25 16.01 0.91
C LYS A 29 -7.01 15.24 0.45
N SER A 30 -6.92 14.88 -0.82
CA SER A 30 -5.73 14.21 -1.37
C SER A 30 -4.46 15.06 -1.22
N ILE A 31 -4.55 16.36 -1.51
CA ILE A 31 -3.43 17.30 -1.33
C ILE A 31 -3.12 17.51 0.15
N LEU A 32 -4.15 17.69 0.98
CA LEU A 32 -3.99 17.90 2.42
C LEU A 32 -3.37 16.69 3.12
N HIS A 33 -3.88 15.49 2.87
CA HIS A 33 -3.36 14.27 3.47
C HIS A 33 -1.91 14.01 3.07
N ARG A 34 -1.56 14.23 1.80
CA ARG A 34 -0.17 14.11 1.35
C ARG A 34 0.74 15.15 1.98
N PHE A 35 0.25 16.37 2.18
CA PHE A 35 0.99 17.38 2.92
C PHE A 35 1.22 16.93 4.37
N LEU A 36 0.18 16.53 5.08
CA LEU A 36 0.25 16.09 6.48
C LEU A 36 1.13 14.85 6.68
N ALA A 37 1.09 13.90 5.75
CA ALA A 37 1.91 12.70 5.74
C ALA A 37 3.42 13.00 5.88
N ASN A 38 3.89 14.10 5.27
CA ASN A 38 5.31 14.51 5.35
C ASN A 38 5.72 15.08 6.72
N PHE A 39 4.77 15.45 7.58
CA PHE A 39 5.03 16.06 8.88
C PHE A 39 4.60 15.16 10.05
N VAL A 40 4.26 13.90 9.79
CA VAL A 40 4.01 12.95 10.87
C VAL A 40 5.32 12.68 11.60
N ALA A 41 5.36 13.00 12.89
CA ALA A 41 6.53 12.79 13.73
C ALA A 41 6.74 11.32 14.11
N GLU A 42 5.67 10.53 14.07
CA GLU A 42 5.71 9.09 14.32
C GLU A 42 6.36 8.35 13.15
N GLU A 43 7.31 7.46 13.45
CA GLU A 43 7.93 6.61 12.45
C GLU A 43 6.92 5.61 11.87
N THR A 44 7.00 5.34 10.56
CA THR A 44 6.21 4.29 9.94
C THR A 44 7.00 2.98 9.95
N ILE A 45 6.46 1.97 10.64
CA ILE A 45 7.08 0.65 10.75
C ILE A 45 6.15 -0.40 10.17
N THR A 46 6.65 -1.15 9.19
CA THR A 46 5.98 -2.34 8.66
C THR A 46 6.76 -3.60 9.02
N ALA A 47 6.02 -4.69 9.27
CA ALA A 47 6.59 -6.01 9.47
C ALA A 47 6.39 -6.84 8.22
N LYS A 48 7.47 -7.45 7.73
CA LYS A 48 7.44 -8.42 6.64
C LYS A 48 7.79 -9.80 7.18
N VAL A 49 6.87 -10.74 7.04
CA VAL A 49 7.06 -12.13 7.44
C VAL A 49 7.24 -12.99 6.21
N VAL A 50 8.29 -13.80 6.20
CA VAL A 50 8.57 -14.76 5.12
C VAL A 50 8.58 -16.16 5.71
N VAL A 51 7.67 -17.01 5.22
CA VAL A 51 7.52 -18.38 5.70
C VAL A 51 7.91 -19.33 4.58
N THR A 52 8.79 -20.28 4.90
CA THR A 52 9.17 -21.35 3.99
C THR A 52 8.60 -22.67 4.49
N ILE A 53 7.71 -23.27 3.71
CA ILE A 53 7.04 -24.53 4.05
C ILE A 53 7.64 -25.64 3.19
N GLY A 54 8.22 -26.65 3.83
CA GLY A 54 8.70 -27.86 3.17
C GLY A 54 7.61 -28.94 3.15
N VAL A 55 7.36 -29.53 1.99
CA VAL A 55 6.48 -30.70 1.86
C VAL A 55 7.17 -31.74 0.98
N GLY A 56 7.64 -32.83 1.59
CA GLY A 56 8.42 -33.84 0.89
C GLY A 56 9.68 -33.24 0.27
N LYS A 57 9.74 -33.18 -1.06
CA LYS A 57 10.86 -32.57 -1.82
C LYS A 57 10.60 -31.12 -2.22
N ASP A 58 9.36 -30.64 -2.11
CA ASP A 58 8.95 -29.33 -2.58
C ASP A 58 9.05 -28.28 -1.48
N ARG A 59 9.29 -27.03 -1.88
CA ARG A 59 9.36 -25.86 -1.00
C ARG A 59 8.41 -24.78 -1.49
N PHE A 60 7.61 -24.25 -0.58
CA PHE A 60 6.67 -23.16 -0.83
C PHE A 60 7.04 -21.94 -0.01
N LYS A 61 6.96 -20.76 -0.61
CA LYS A 61 7.25 -19.49 0.06
C LYS A 61 5.97 -18.67 0.18
N LEU A 62 5.63 -18.30 1.40
CA LEU A 62 4.59 -17.32 1.69
C LEU A 62 5.25 -16.04 2.17
N THR A 63 4.71 -14.89 1.79
CA THR A 63 5.17 -13.60 2.27
C THR A 63 3.97 -12.81 2.72
N GLY A 64 4.04 -12.32 3.94
CA GLY A 64 3.03 -11.47 4.55
C GLY A 64 3.60 -10.14 4.95
N GLU A 65 2.75 -9.14 4.97
CA GLU A 65 3.14 -7.80 5.35
C GLU A 65 2.02 -7.16 6.17
N SER A 66 2.40 -6.41 7.20
CA SER A 66 1.47 -5.68 8.06
C SER A 66 2.10 -4.39 8.56
N VAL A 67 1.24 -3.42 8.89
CA VAL A 67 1.64 -2.19 9.58
C VAL A 67 1.77 -2.52 11.07
N VAL A 68 2.95 -2.26 11.64
CA VAL A 68 3.20 -2.33 13.09
C VAL A 68 2.99 -0.95 13.71
N GLN A 69 3.44 0.09 13.00
CA GLN A 69 3.29 1.48 13.38
C GLN A 69 2.88 2.29 12.15
N GLU A 70 1.77 3.03 12.24
CA GLU A 70 1.17 3.69 11.08
C GLU A 70 2.07 4.79 10.53
N GLY A 71 2.53 5.70 11.39
CA GLY A 71 3.20 6.94 10.96
C GLY A 71 2.40 7.64 9.87
N PHE A 72 2.99 7.86 8.69
CA PHE A 72 2.32 8.53 7.57
C PHE A 72 1.10 7.76 7.01
N TYR A 73 0.99 6.44 7.23
CA TYR A 73 -0.17 5.64 6.80
C TYR A 73 -1.50 6.12 7.41
N LYS A 74 -1.44 6.89 8.51
CA LYS A 74 -2.60 7.56 9.09
C LYS A 74 -3.33 8.47 8.09
N TYR A 75 -2.59 9.12 7.19
CA TYR A 75 -3.15 10.03 6.18
C TYR A 75 -3.21 9.40 4.78
N GLU A 76 -2.29 8.47 4.48
CA GLU A 76 -2.25 7.72 3.22
C GLU A 76 -2.38 6.22 3.48
N PRO A 77 -3.58 5.70 3.84
CA PRO A 77 -3.73 4.31 4.26
C PRO A 77 -3.36 3.33 3.14
N ALA A 78 -2.55 2.32 3.48
CA ALA A 78 -2.25 1.21 2.60
C ALA A 78 -3.02 -0.05 3.01
N THR A 79 -3.54 -0.76 2.00
CA THR A 79 -4.12 -2.09 2.16
C THR A 79 -3.08 -3.16 1.91
N PHE A 80 -2.88 -4.03 2.90
CA PHE A 80 -2.04 -5.22 2.79
C PHE A 80 -2.93 -6.45 2.70
N ASP A 81 -3.05 -7.02 1.51
CA ASP A 81 -3.92 -8.18 1.24
C ASP A 81 -3.32 -9.49 1.75
N ASN A 82 -2.02 -9.51 2.05
CA ASN A 82 -1.26 -10.70 2.41
C ASN A 82 -1.06 -10.82 3.93
N LYS A 83 -2.14 -10.75 4.72
CA LYS A 83 -2.04 -11.02 6.16
C LYS A 83 -1.79 -12.51 6.38
N LEU A 84 -0.66 -12.84 7.00
CA LEU A 84 -0.32 -14.20 7.36
C LEU A 84 -0.71 -14.49 8.81
N PRO A 85 -1.14 -15.73 9.14
CA PRO A 85 -1.26 -16.16 10.52
C PRO A 85 0.12 -16.22 11.19
N ASN A 86 0.14 -16.36 12.51
CA ASN A 86 1.37 -16.63 13.24
C ASN A 86 1.84 -18.06 12.92
N PHE A 87 3.12 -18.20 12.60
CA PHE A 87 3.78 -19.50 12.36
C PHE A 87 4.90 -19.68 13.38
N ILE A 88 5.06 -20.88 13.91
CA ILE A 88 6.18 -21.27 14.77
C ILE A 88 7.10 -22.18 13.98
N GLU A 89 8.41 -21.98 14.10
CA GLU A 89 9.39 -22.87 13.44
C GLU A 89 9.24 -24.30 13.95
N GLY A 90 9.13 -25.25 13.02
CA GLY A 90 8.86 -26.66 13.32
C GLY A 90 7.38 -27.04 13.39
N ASP A 91 6.46 -26.09 13.23
CA ASP A 91 5.02 -26.40 13.18
C ASP A 91 4.69 -27.39 12.06
N SER A 92 3.85 -28.36 12.40
CA SER A 92 3.32 -29.36 11.48
C SER A 92 1.82 -29.20 11.35
N PHE A 93 1.32 -29.14 10.12
CA PHE A 93 -0.10 -28.96 9.84
C PHE A 93 -0.55 -29.83 8.67
N LYS A 94 -1.85 -30.14 8.65
CA LYS A 94 -2.45 -30.91 7.56
C LYS A 94 -2.57 -30.05 6.32
N VAL A 95 -2.00 -30.52 5.22
CA VAL A 95 -1.97 -29.84 3.93
C VAL A 95 -3.01 -30.43 2.98
N ASN A 96 -3.65 -29.58 2.16
CA ASN A 96 -4.58 -29.98 1.11
C ASN A 96 -4.10 -29.43 -0.25
N PHE A 97 -3.23 -30.18 -0.93
CA PHE A 97 -2.70 -29.78 -2.22
C PHE A 97 -3.73 -29.95 -3.33
N LYS A 98 -4.03 -28.86 -4.03
CA LYS A 98 -4.88 -28.85 -5.22
C LYS A 98 -4.06 -28.39 -6.41
N LYS A 99 -4.12 -29.14 -7.51
CA LYS A 99 -3.56 -28.70 -8.79
C LYS A 99 -4.44 -27.58 -9.33
N ILE A 100 -3.84 -26.42 -9.64
CA ILE A 100 -4.53 -25.27 -10.21
C ILE A 100 -3.93 -25.02 -11.59
N LEU A 101 -4.75 -25.12 -12.63
CA LEU A 101 -4.36 -24.72 -13.98
C LEU A 101 -4.47 -23.19 -14.07
N LYS A 102 -3.42 -22.54 -14.58
CA LYS A 102 -3.41 -21.09 -14.83
C LYS A 102 -2.94 -20.85 -16.26
N GLU A 103 -3.57 -19.88 -16.91
CA GLU A 103 -3.19 -19.42 -18.25
C GLU A 103 -2.63 -18.00 -18.18
N THR A 104 -1.70 -17.69 -19.09
CA THR A 104 -1.18 -16.34 -19.24
C THR A 104 -2.25 -15.42 -19.80
N LYS A 105 -2.32 -14.19 -19.28
CA LYS A 105 -3.21 -13.16 -19.82
C LYS A 105 -2.40 -12.20 -20.70
N PRO A 106 -2.93 -11.76 -21.86
CA PRO A 106 -2.29 -10.74 -22.66
C PRO A 106 -2.19 -9.41 -21.90
N PRO A 107 -1.30 -8.48 -22.31
CA PRO A 107 -1.18 -7.17 -21.69
C PRO A 107 -2.51 -6.41 -21.65
N LYS A 108 -2.71 -5.62 -20.59
CA LYS A 108 -3.87 -4.73 -20.50
C LYS A 108 -3.73 -3.59 -21.52
N LYS A 109 -4.85 -3.05 -21.98
CA LYS A 109 -4.86 -1.82 -22.76
C LYS A 109 -4.41 -0.65 -21.89
N VAL A 110 -3.79 0.34 -22.52
CA VAL A 110 -3.32 1.55 -21.85
C VAL A 110 -4.48 2.35 -21.25
N SER A 111 -4.24 2.91 -20.06
CA SER A 111 -5.12 3.82 -19.34
C SER A 111 -4.56 5.25 -19.33
N GLU A 112 -5.39 6.25 -19.02
CA GLU A 112 -4.94 7.66 -18.92
C GLU A 112 -3.79 7.82 -17.92
N ARG A 113 -3.83 7.08 -16.80
CA ARG A 113 -2.78 7.08 -15.79
C ARG A 113 -1.45 6.59 -16.35
N GLU A 114 -1.47 5.58 -17.21
CA GLU A 114 -0.27 5.00 -17.84
C GLU A 114 0.25 5.89 -18.97
N LEU A 115 -0.61 6.62 -19.67
CA LEU A 115 -0.22 7.57 -20.71
C LEU A 115 0.42 8.85 -20.14
N ALA A 116 0.01 9.25 -18.93
CA ALA A 116 0.52 10.44 -18.25
C ALA A 116 1.79 10.19 -17.41
N ALA A 117 2.24 8.93 -17.30
CA ALA A 117 3.42 8.51 -16.55
C ALA A 117 4.69 8.52 -17.43
#